data_AF-A0A965ATG0-F1
#
_entry.id   AF-A0A965ATG0-F1
#
_cell.length_a   1.000
_cell.length_b   1.000
_cell.length_c   1.000
_cell.angle_alpha   90.00
_cell.angle_beta   90.00
_cell.angle_gamma   90.00
#
_symmetry.space_group_name_H-M   'P 1'
#
loop_
_entity.id
_entity.type
_entity.pdbx_description
1 polymer ?
#
loop_
_entity_poly.entity_id
_entity_poly.type
_entity_poly.pdbx_seq_one_letter_code
_entity_poly.pdbx_strand_id
1 'polypeptide(L)'
;MDFSNFYTLVLTIAIVVLILVLSFFGWTMTKQKQTDNFPKLQTTCPDHWTVVNNGGKTYCQQPTAGNVNYGDSSANLMADKKTVVPGYDTTNGFDFTNAGWSSGGNAVCTKKKWADSHGIHWDTVTNANYC
;
A
#
# COMPACT_ATOMS: atom_id res chain seq x y z
N MET A 1 -52.24 37.86 -19.19
CA MET A 1 -51.33 36.70 -19.17
C MET A 1 -50.97 36.47 -17.71
N ASP A 2 -51.45 35.36 -17.16
CA ASP A 2 -51.60 35.13 -15.72
C ASP A 2 -50.26 35.04 -14.96
N PHE A 3 -50.15 35.74 -13.83
CA PHE A 3 -48.95 35.73 -12.97
C PHE A 3 -48.56 34.32 -12.51
N SER A 4 -49.55 33.42 -12.40
CA SER A 4 -49.41 32.00 -12.11
C SER A 4 -48.49 31.28 -13.10
N ASN A 5 -48.43 31.72 -14.36
CA ASN A 5 -47.53 31.14 -15.36
C ASN A 5 -46.06 31.52 -15.13
N PHE A 6 -45.80 32.75 -14.65
CA PHE A 6 -44.43 33.21 -14.38
C PHE A 6 -43.82 32.47 -13.18
N TYR A 7 -44.55 32.38 -12.07
CA TYR A 7 -44.07 31.66 -10.88
C TYR A 7 -43.87 30.17 -11.14
N THR A 8 -44.79 29.52 -11.88
CA THR A 8 -44.68 28.10 -12.22
C THR A 8 -43.47 27.83 -13.13
N LEU A 9 -43.19 28.74 -14.08
CA LEU A 9 -42.02 28.65 -14.96
C LEU A 9 -40.71 28.76 -14.16
N VAL A 10 -40.60 29.73 -13.25
CA VAL A 10 -39.40 29.90 -12.41
C VAL A 10 -39.20 28.70 -11.49
N LEU A 11 -40.26 28.20 -10.86
CA LEU A 11 -40.20 27.07 -9.92
C LEU A 11 -39.81 25.77 -10.62
N THR A 12 -40.29 25.55 -11.85
CA THR A 12 -39.89 24.40 -12.68
C THR A 12 -38.41 24.46 -13.05
N ILE A 13 -37.92 25.64 -13.47
CA ILE A 13 -36.49 25.84 -13.80
C ILE A 13 -35.61 25.60 -12.56
N ALA A 14 -36.01 26.11 -11.39
CA ALA A 14 -35.26 25.94 -10.15
C ALA A 14 -35.10 24.46 -9.76
N ILE A 15 -36.15 23.64 -9.92
CA ILE A 15 -36.09 22.19 -9.66
C ILE A 15 -35.14 21.49 -10.64
N VAL A 16 -35.20 21.83 -11.92
CA VAL A 16 -34.31 21.24 -12.94
C VAL A 16 -32.85 21.56 -12.62
N VAL A 17 -32.55 22.83 -12.30
CA VAL A 17 -31.20 23.25 -11.91
C VAL A 17 -30.73 22.53 -10.63
N LEU A 18 -31.61 22.37 -9.63
CA LEU A 18 -31.30 21.66 -8.40
C LEU A 18 -30.91 20.19 -8.66
N ILE A 19 -31.68 19.49 -9.51
CA ILE A 19 -31.40 18.09 -9.87
C ILE A 19 -30.05 17.98 -10.59
N LEU A 20 -29.72 18.91 -11.49
CA LEU A 20 -28.43 18.92 -12.20
C LEU A 20 -27.26 19.14 -11.24
N VAL A 21 -27.38 20.07 -10.29
CA VAL A 21 -26.34 20.36 -9.30
C VAL A 21 -26.09 19.16 -8.38
N LEU A 22 -27.16 18.53 -7.87
CA LEU A 22 -27.02 17.34 -7.02
C LEU A 22 -26.42 16.14 -7.77
N SER A 23 -26.77 15.99 -9.05
CA SER A 23 -26.19 14.94 -9.92
C SER A 23 -24.69 15.15 -10.14
N PHE A 24 -24.27 16.40 -10.36
CA PHE A 24 -22.85 16.76 -10.49
C PHE A 24 -22.08 16.46 -9.20
N PHE A 25 -22.59 16.89 -8.04
CA PHE A 25 -21.95 16.60 -6.75
C PHE A 25 -21.84 15.09 -6.48
N GLY A 26 -22.91 14.31 -6.71
CA GLY A 26 -22.89 12.86 -6.55
C GLY A 26 -21.84 12.17 -7.44
N TRP A 27 -21.67 12.65 -8.68
CA TRP A 27 -20.65 12.15 -9.58
C TRP A 27 -19.23 12.46 -9.09
N THR A 28 -18.98 13.69 -8.61
CA THR A 28 -17.65 14.09 -8.11
C THR A 28 -17.22 13.31 -6.86
N MET A 29 -18.13 13.06 -5.92
CA MET A 29 -17.87 12.27 -4.71
C MET A 29 -17.50 10.81 -5.05
N THR A 30 -18.09 10.25 -6.11
CA THR A 30 -17.78 8.88 -6.55
C THR A 30 -16.32 8.77 -7.05
N LYS A 31 -15.71 9.89 -7.48
CA LYS A 31 -14.35 9.92 -8.03
C LYS A 31 -13.26 10.19 -6.98
N GLN A 32 -13.61 10.63 -5.76
CA GLN A 32 -12.65 10.85 -4.66
C GLN A 32 -12.18 9.56 -3.96
N LYS A 33 -12.12 8.43 -4.67
CA LYS A 33 -11.51 7.19 -4.14
C LYS A 33 -10.00 7.11 -4.34
N GLN A 34 -9.40 8.10 -4.99
CA GLN A 34 -7.94 8.19 -5.09
C GLN A 34 -7.38 8.76 -3.79
N THR A 35 -7.25 7.89 -2.79
CA THR A 35 -6.35 8.15 -1.69
C THR A 35 -4.93 8.20 -2.27
N ASP A 36 -4.16 9.22 -1.93
CA ASP A 36 -2.74 9.27 -2.33
C ASP A 36 -2.05 7.98 -1.88
N ASN A 37 -1.06 7.53 -2.65
CA ASN A 37 -0.25 6.38 -2.24
C ASN A 37 0.55 6.77 -1.00
N PHE A 38 0.20 6.13 0.12
CA PHE A 38 0.89 6.25 1.40
C PHE A 38 1.56 4.93 1.75
N PRO A 39 2.78 4.97 2.32
CA PRO A 39 3.59 6.16 2.61
C PRO A 39 4.48 6.60 1.43
N LYS A 40 4.77 7.91 1.34
CA LYS A 40 5.61 8.50 0.27
C LYS A 40 7.09 8.13 0.37
N LEU A 41 7.54 7.77 1.56
CA LEU A 41 8.88 7.25 1.82
C LEU A 41 8.82 5.73 1.85
N GLN A 42 9.79 5.08 1.23
CA GLN A 42 9.99 3.63 1.29
C GLN A 42 11.36 3.37 1.91
N THR A 43 11.40 2.68 3.04
CA THR A 43 12.67 2.21 3.63
C THR A 43 13.11 0.92 2.94
N THR A 44 14.42 0.70 2.88
CA THR A 44 14.99 -0.47 2.19
C THR A 44 14.83 -1.76 3.00
N CYS A 45 14.79 -1.65 4.34
CA CYS A 45 14.73 -2.77 5.27
C CYS A 45 13.56 -2.59 6.26
N PRO A 46 13.08 -3.70 6.86
CA PRO A 46 12.16 -3.67 7.99
C PRO A 46 12.70 -2.89 9.19
N ASP A 47 11.81 -2.47 10.09
CA ASP A 47 12.18 -1.61 11.20
C ASP A 47 13.14 -2.34 12.17
N HIS A 48 14.16 -1.66 12.68
CA HIS A 48 15.20 -2.25 13.55
C HIS A 48 16.08 -3.35 12.91
N TRP A 49 15.95 -3.63 11.61
CA TRP A 49 16.86 -4.55 10.92
C TRP A 49 18.17 -3.85 10.56
N THR A 50 19.27 -4.58 10.59
CA THR A 50 20.60 -4.01 10.29
C THR A 50 20.83 -4.00 8.78
N VAL A 51 21.22 -2.84 8.25
CA VAL A 51 21.55 -2.67 6.84
C VAL A 51 23.03 -3.01 6.62
N VAL A 52 23.30 -3.97 5.76
CA VAL A 52 24.65 -4.39 5.39
C VAL A 52 24.85 -4.18 3.90
N ASN A 53 25.94 -3.50 3.52
CA ASN A 53 26.29 -3.31 2.12
C ASN A 53 27.45 -4.24 1.76
N ASN A 54 27.21 -5.18 0.84
CA ASN A 54 28.23 -6.11 0.36
C ASN A 54 28.22 -6.13 -1.17
N GLY A 55 29.39 -5.92 -1.78
CA GLY A 55 29.56 -5.96 -3.24
C GLY A 55 28.68 -4.97 -4.02
N GLY A 56 28.32 -3.84 -3.42
CA GLY A 56 27.43 -2.84 -4.04
C GLY A 56 25.94 -3.15 -3.95
N LYS A 57 25.55 -4.21 -3.23
CA LYS A 57 24.15 -4.55 -2.91
C LYS A 57 23.87 -4.31 -1.44
N THR A 58 22.63 -3.92 -1.15
CA THR A 58 22.15 -3.68 0.21
C THR A 58 21.33 -4.88 0.68
N TYR A 59 21.77 -5.48 1.77
CA TYR A 59 21.11 -6.58 2.45
C TYR A 59 20.58 -6.12 3.81
N CYS A 60 19.50 -6.76 4.24
CA CYS A 60 18.89 -6.54 5.54
C CYS A 60 19.08 -7.79 6.39
N GLN A 61 19.68 -7.63 7.56
CA GLN A 61 19.88 -8.73 8.50
C GLN A 61 18.74 -8.77 9.51
N GLN A 62 18.11 -9.95 9.61
CA GLN A 62 17.12 -10.23 10.62
C GLN A 62 17.76 -10.15 12.02
N PRO A 63 17.11 -9.50 13.00
CA PRO A 63 17.55 -9.52 14.39
C PRO A 63 17.67 -10.95 14.93
N THR A 64 18.38 -11.15 16.04
CA THR A 64 18.40 -12.45 16.70
C THR A 64 17.08 -12.73 17.43
N ALA A 65 16.73 -14.01 17.59
CA ALA A 65 15.49 -14.41 18.25
C ALA A 65 15.37 -13.79 19.66
N GLY A 66 14.23 -13.16 19.94
CA GLY A 66 13.96 -12.45 21.19
C GLY A 66 14.23 -10.94 21.13
N ASN A 67 14.88 -10.43 20.08
CA ASN A 67 14.97 -8.99 19.85
C ASN A 67 13.72 -8.43 19.18
N VAL A 68 13.57 -7.11 19.29
CA VAL A 68 12.48 -6.36 18.66
C VAL A 68 12.46 -6.63 17.16
N ASN A 69 11.25 -6.80 16.64
CA ASN A 69 10.99 -7.04 15.22
C ASN A 69 11.73 -8.25 14.61
N TYR A 70 12.02 -9.27 15.42
CA TYR A 70 12.48 -10.57 14.93
C TYR A 70 11.47 -11.22 13.98
N GLY A 71 10.17 -11.12 14.31
CA GLY A 71 9.11 -11.82 13.61
C GLY A 71 9.15 -13.32 13.87
N ASP A 72 9.65 -14.09 12.89
CA ASP A 72 9.65 -15.56 12.90
C ASP A 72 10.99 -16.13 12.42
N SER A 73 11.37 -17.28 12.99
CA SER A 73 12.48 -18.13 12.54
C SER A 73 12.43 -18.56 11.08
N SER A 74 11.24 -18.59 10.49
CA SER A 74 11.04 -18.94 9.08
C SER A 74 10.95 -17.73 8.13
N ALA A 75 11.38 -16.55 8.56
CA ALA A 75 11.33 -15.32 7.75
C ALA A 75 12.04 -15.43 6.39
N ASN A 76 13.00 -16.35 6.23
CA ASN A 76 13.64 -16.66 4.96
C ASN A 76 12.69 -17.30 3.92
N LEU A 77 11.48 -17.66 4.32
CA LEU A 77 10.43 -18.22 3.48
C LEU A 77 9.34 -17.18 3.19
N MET A 78 8.62 -17.36 2.08
CA MET A 78 7.43 -16.58 1.74
C MET A 78 6.28 -16.91 2.70
N ALA A 79 5.16 -16.20 2.56
CA ALA A 79 3.97 -16.40 3.39
C ALA A 79 3.40 -17.83 3.36
N ASP A 80 3.73 -18.63 2.33
CA ASP A 80 3.35 -20.05 2.24
C ASP A 80 4.25 -20.98 3.07
N LYS A 81 5.32 -20.44 3.67
CA LYS A 81 6.36 -21.16 4.42
C LYS A 81 6.96 -22.34 3.67
N LYS A 82 6.96 -22.29 2.33
CA LYS A 82 7.47 -23.35 1.46
C LYS A 82 8.50 -22.85 0.46
N THR A 83 8.29 -21.64 -0.04
CA THR A 83 9.18 -21.02 -1.02
C THR A 83 10.14 -20.06 -0.34
N VAL A 84 11.41 -20.05 -0.75
CA VAL A 84 12.40 -19.10 -0.22
C VAL A 84 12.11 -17.71 -0.77
N VAL A 85 12.26 -16.67 0.05
CA VAL A 85 12.04 -15.30 -0.42
C VAL A 85 13.06 -14.88 -1.48
N PRO A 86 12.69 -14.01 -2.44
CA PRO A 86 13.59 -13.57 -3.49
C PRO A 86 14.74 -12.76 -2.89
N GLY A 87 15.96 -13.04 -3.32
CA GLY A 87 17.14 -12.32 -2.84
C GLY A 87 17.61 -12.72 -1.43
N TYR A 88 17.11 -13.82 -0.86
CA TYR A 88 17.67 -14.36 0.38
C TYR A 88 19.06 -14.97 0.13
N ASP A 89 20.01 -14.54 0.95
CA ASP A 89 21.39 -15.02 0.99
C ASP A 89 21.70 -15.49 2.41
N THR A 90 22.21 -16.72 2.56
CA THR A 90 22.49 -17.32 3.87
C THR A 90 23.61 -16.64 4.65
N THR A 91 24.47 -15.87 3.96
CA THR A 91 25.61 -15.16 4.54
C THR A 91 25.28 -13.69 4.77
N ASN A 92 24.63 -13.04 3.80
CA ASN A 92 24.42 -11.59 3.80
C ASN A 92 23.03 -11.18 4.32
N GLY A 93 22.03 -12.05 4.25
CA GLY A 93 20.65 -11.78 4.66
C GLY A 93 19.73 -11.50 3.47
N PHE A 94 18.79 -10.56 3.64
CA PHE A 94 17.67 -10.36 2.74
C PHE A 94 17.91 -9.19 1.77
N ASP A 95 17.87 -9.44 0.47
CA ASP A 95 17.84 -8.40 -0.56
C ASP A 95 16.39 -8.12 -1.00
N PHE A 96 15.77 -7.09 -0.42
CA PHE A 96 14.43 -6.66 -0.79
C PHE A 96 14.38 -5.82 -2.08
N THR A 97 15.52 -5.49 -2.68
CA THR A 97 15.56 -4.82 -4.00
C THR A 97 15.52 -5.82 -5.15
N ASN A 98 15.59 -7.12 -4.84
CA ASN A 98 15.52 -8.20 -5.81
C ASN A 98 14.24 -8.13 -6.66
N ALA A 99 14.39 -8.21 -7.99
CA ALA A 99 13.29 -8.13 -8.95
C ALA A 99 12.21 -9.21 -8.75
N GLY A 100 12.56 -10.33 -8.10
CA GLY A 100 11.64 -11.42 -7.80
C GLY A 100 10.47 -11.02 -6.89
N TRP A 101 10.58 -9.93 -6.14
CA TRP A 101 9.46 -9.39 -5.35
C TRP A 101 8.30 -8.88 -6.23
N SER A 102 8.59 -8.46 -7.48
CA SER A 102 7.61 -7.98 -8.45
C SER A 102 7.01 -9.09 -9.33
N SER A 103 7.49 -10.34 -9.24
CA SER A 103 7.07 -11.43 -10.14
C SER A 103 5.58 -11.78 -10.04
N GLY A 104 4.96 -11.50 -8.89
CA GLY A 104 3.54 -11.76 -8.63
C GLY A 104 2.64 -10.52 -8.71
N GLY A 105 3.15 -9.39 -9.19
CA GLY A 105 2.43 -8.10 -9.21
C GLY A 105 3.21 -6.98 -8.52
N ASN A 106 2.53 -6.15 -7.75
CA ASN A 106 3.19 -5.05 -7.06
C ASN A 106 4.06 -5.59 -5.90
N ALA A 107 5.36 -5.30 -5.96
CA ALA A 107 6.35 -5.76 -5.00
C ALA A 107 6.04 -5.36 -3.56
N VAL A 108 5.44 -4.19 -3.35
CA VAL A 108 5.08 -3.71 -2.02
C VAL A 108 4.00 -4.62 -1.40
N CYS A 109 3.04 -5.10 -2.20
CA CYS A 109 2.00 -6.02 -1.73
C CYS A 109 2.60 -7.36 -1.33
N THR A 110 3.53 -7.87 -2.15
CA THR A 110 4.20 -9.15 -1.88
C THR A 110 5.02 -9.07 -0.59
N LYS A 111 5.78 -7.99 -0.42
CA LYS A 111 6.56 -7.73 0.81
C LYS A 111 5.66 -7.53 2.02
N LYS A 112 4.55 -6.78 1.88
CA LYS A 112 3.55 -6.58 2.93
C LYS A 112 2.98 -7.91 3.40
N LYS A 113 2.50 -8.74 2.47
CA LYS A 113 1.96 -10.07 2.79
C LYS A 113 3.00 -10.95 3.49
N TRP A 114 4.25 -10.93 3.04
CA TRP A 114 5.34 -11.65 3.68
C TRP A 114 5.60 -11.14 5.11
N ALA A 115 5.74 -9.82 5.29
CA ALA A 115 6.03 -9.21 6.58
C ALA A 115 4.89 -9.49 7.58
N ASP A 116 3.64 -9.29 7.17
CA ASP A 116 2.44 -9.58 7.97
C ASP A 116 2.38 -11.06 8.37
N SER A 117 2.71 -11.99 7.47
CA SER A 117 2.68 -13.44 7.74
C SER A 117 3.75 -13.92 8.72
N HIS A 118 4.83 -13.16 8.89
CA HIS A 118 5.93 -13.48 9.80
C HIS A 118 5.95 -12.58 11.05
N GLY A 119 4.95 -11.70 11.22
CA GLY A 119 4.91 -10.77 12.35
C GLY A 119 6.06 -9.75 12.33
N ILE A 120 6.50 -9.34 11.14
CA ILE A 120 7.56 -8.36 10.93
C ILE A 120 6.92 -7.00 10.64
N HIS A 121 7.30 -5.99 11.41
CA HIS A 121 6.97 -4.60 11.23
C HIS A 121 7.88 -3.98 10.17
N TRP A 122 7.25 -3.31 9.20
CA TRP A 122 7.95 -2.55 8.19
C TRP A 122 7.06 -1.38 7.81
N ASP A 123 7.17 -0.28 8.54
CA ASP A 123 6.20 0.81 8.51
C ASP A 123 5.88 1.33 7.10
N THR A 124 6.89 1.35 6.21
CA THR A 124 6.67 1.83 4.85
C THR A 124 5.98 0.83 3.92
N VAL A 125 5.95 -0.45 4.29
CA VAL A 125 5.44 -1.56 3.48
C VAL A 125 4.15 -2.12 4.09
N THR A 126 4.12 -2.44 5.38
CA THR A 126 2.92 -3.00 6.04
C THR A 126 1.77 -2.00 6.10
N ASN A 127 2.07 -0.70 6.22
CA ASN A 127 1.05 0.36 6.19
C ASN A 127 0.74 0.88 4.78
N ALA A 128 1.29 0.27 3.72
CA ALA A 128 1.02 0.70 2.36
C ALA A 128 -0.46 0.50 1.98
N ASN A 129 -1.09 1.56 1.44
CA ASN A 129 -2.49 1.56 1.00
C ASN A 129 -2.67 1.27 -0.51
N TYR A 130 -1.57 1.12 -1.24
CA TYR A 130 -1.54 0.95 -2.69
C TYR A 130 -1.23 -0.50 -3.10
N CYS A 131 -1.76 -1.44 -2.32
CA CYS A 131 -1.58 -2.87 -2.55
C CYS A 131 -2.68 -3.50 -3.40
#